data_AF-A0AAV5F4Q8-F1
#
_entry.id   AF-A0AAV5F4Q8-F1
#
_cell.length_a   1.000
_cell.length_b   1.000
_cell.length_c   1.000
_cell.angle_alpha   90.00
_cell.angle_beta   90.00
_cell.angle_gamma   90.00
#
_symmetry.space_group_name_H-M   'P 1'
#
loop_
_entity.id
_entity.type
_entity.pdbx_description
1 polymer ?
#
loop_
_entity_poly.entity_id
_entity_poly.type
_entity_poly.pdbx_seq_one_letter_code
_entity_poly.pdbx_strand_id
1 'polypeptide(L)'
;MSSESESDNGDAAPQPLCHEDIDVDYCPDACQRYSDPDADDEIHIRVIFDYRGGARWRSRHRFRPGGAVEGKIRAPAGDTSGLNYNLYLSSLEGSADQDEIDIEFLGHDKRAVQTNYHVDGAGGREQVHQLRFDSADDFHHYAIAWDGEAIEWRVDGEVIRREERREGEPWPTKPMYLYASVWDASHVDEGRWTGKYEGRDAPYVCSYRGVRVPMALSVAQDEEQQECQDANAAGDAPDAGDVLVEGDEIQDAEAGDALVEEEESQQDADAADDPDTDTVAAAVED
;
A
#
# COMPACT_ATOMS: atom_id res chain seq x y z
N MET A 1 -15.11 -20.00 53.15
CA MET A 1 -15.40 -18.94 52.17
C MET A 1 -14.09 -18.63 51.49
N SER A 2 -13.84 -19.27 50.35
CA SER A 2 -12.66 -18.96 49.54
C SER A 2 -13.03 -17.75 48.70
N SER A 3 -12.29 -16.67 48.82
CA SER A 3 -12.37 -15.56 47.88
C SER A 3 -11.65 -16.00 46.60
N GLU A 4 -12.43 -16.32 45.57
CA GLU A 4 -11.89 -16.40 44.22
C GLU A 4 -11.44 -14.99 43.83
N SER A 5 -10.15 -14.83 43.56
CA SER A 5 -9.62 -13.62 42.96
C SER A 5 -10.06 -13.62 41.50
N GLU A 6 -11.00 -12.74 41.16
CA GLU A 6 -11.29 -12.40 39.76
C GLU A 6 -9.97 -11.95 39.13
N SER A 7 -9.44 -12.76 38.21
CA SER A 7 -8.32 -12.35 37.36
C SER A 7 -8.86 -11.31 36.40
N ASP A 8 -8.54 -10.05 36.69
CA ASP A 8 -8.78 -8.92 35.82
C ASP A 8 -8.05 -9.15 34.48
N ASN A 9 -8.79 -9.67 33.49
CA ASN A 9 -8.33 -9.73 32.10
C ASN A 9 -8.33 -8.29 31.59
N GLY A 10 -7.23 -7.57 31.86
CA GLY A 10 -7.03 -6.19 31.45
C GLY A 10 -7.43 -6.01 29.99
N ASP A 11 -8.40 -5.13 29.77
CA ASP A 11 -9.21 -5.09 28.56
C ASP A 11 -8.35 -4.94 27.29
N ALA A 12 -8.40 -5.94 26.41
CA ALA A 12 -7.70 -5.94 25.13
C ALA A 12 -8.34 -4.97 24.11
N ALA A 13 -9.41 -4.26 24.51
CA ALA A 13 -10.02 -3.19 23.73
C ALA A 13 -9.00 -2.14 23.28
N PRO A 14 -9.05 -1.70 22.01
CA PRO A 14 -8.10 -0.73 21.48
C PRO A 14 -8.31 0.65 22.12
N GLN A 15 -7.20 1.28 22.50
CA GLN A 15 -7.14 2.59 23.17
C GLN A 15 -6.65 3.66 22.17
N PRO A 16 -7.06 4.94 22.30
CA PRO A 16 -6.60 6.00 21.41
C PRO A 16 -5.07 6.10 21.37
N LEU A 17 -4.51 6.17 20.16
CA LEU A 17 -3.08 6.34 19.93
C LEU A 17 -2.70 7.81 20.15
N CYS A 18 -1.75 8.09 21.04
CA CYS A 18 -1.38 9.46 21.38
C CYS A 18 -0.40 10.08 20.35
N HIS A 19 -0.36 11.41 20.29
CA HIS A 19 0.55 12.18 19.42
C HIS A 19 2.04 11.84 19.59
N GLU A 20 2.44 11.38 20.77
CA GLU A 20 3.80 11.01 21.11
C GLU A 20 4.14 9.56 20.68
N ASP A 21 3.15 8.71 20.43
CA ASP A 21 3.33 7.26 20.22
C ASP A 21 3.46 6.86 18.75
N ILE A 22 3.76 7.83 17.87
CA ILE A 22 4.03 7.59 16.45
C ILE A 22 5.38 8.13 16.00
N ASP A 23 6.05 7.35 15.16
CA ASP A 23 7.25 7.74 14.41
C ASP A 23 6.89 7.96 12.93
N VAL A 24 7.76 8.64 12.18
CA VAL A 24 7.64 8.81 10.72
C VAL A 24 8.91 8.27 10.09
N ASP A 25 8.80 7.21 9.28
CA ASP A 25 9.96 6.49 8.75
C ASP A 25 10.66 7.28 7.63
N TYR A 26 9.88 8.00 6.80
CA TYR A 26 10.40 8.82 5.71
C TYR A 26 9.50 10.03 5.40
N CYS A 27 10.10 11.06 4.79
CA CYS A 27 9.46 12.32 4.37
C CYS A 27 8.59 12.99 5.46
N PRO A 28 9.16 13.37 6.63
CA PRO A 28 8.39 13.96 7.72
C PRO A 28 7.64 15.26 7.33
N ASP A 29 8.18 16.05 6.39
CA ASP A 29 7.52 17.27 5.90
C ASP A 29 6.20 16.99 5.13
N ALA A 30 5.98 15.75 4.70
CA ALA A 30 4.74 15.29 4.08
C ALA A 30 3.77 14.65 5.11
N CYS A 31 4.19 14.42 6.36
CA CYS A 31 3.38 13.84 7.42
C CYS A 31 3.01 14.89 8.48
N GLN A 32 1.83 15.49 8.35
CA GLN A 32 1.36 16.55 9.24
C GLN A 32 0.54 15.99 10.40
N ARG A 33 0.91 16.32 11.63
CA ARG A 33 0.15 16.01 12.86
C ARG A 33 -0.56 17.28 13.34
N TYR A 34 -1.82 17.17 13.72
CA TYR A 34 -2.53 18.24 14.44
C TYR A 34 -3.55 17.65 15.41
N SER A 35 -3.80 18.37 16.50
CA SER A 35 -4.88 18.07 17.44
C SER A 35 -6.08 18.90 17.00
N ASP A 36 -7.25 18.28 16.88
CA ASP A 36 -8.51 19.01 16.72
C ASP A 36 -8.92 19.55 18.11
N PRO A 37 -9.03 20.87 18.34
CA PRO A 37 -9.34 21.43 19.65
C PRO A 37 -10.75 21.05 20.16
N ASP A 38 -11.62 20.55 19.28
CA ASP A 38 -12.98 20.08 19.61
C ASP A 38 -13.09 18.54 19.68
N ALA A 39 -11.98 17.79 19.56
CA ALA A 39 -11.95 16.33 19.71
C ALA A 39 -11.11 15.89 20.94
N ASP A 40 -11.61 14.89 21.69
CA ASP A 40 -11.00 14.39 22.93
C ASP A 40 -9.62 13.72 22.68
N ASP A 41 -8.55 14.51 22.65
CA ASP A 41 -7.15 14.12 22.41
C ASP A 41 -6.94 13.22 21.16
N GLU A 42 -7.87 13.26 20.20
CA GLU A 42 -7.88 12.42 19.00
C GLU A 42 -6.82 12.87 17.99
N ILE A 43 -5.74 12.08 17.85
CA ILE A 43 -4.68 12.34 16.87
C ILE A 43 -5.26 12.44 15.45
N HIS A 44 -4.99 13.56 14.77
CA HIS A 44 -5.22 13.69 13.34
C HIS A 44 -3.88 13.75 12.59
N ILE A 45 -3.75 12.87 11.61
CA ILE A 45 -2.57 12.73 10.74
C ILE A 45 -3.00 12.98 9.30
N ARG A 46 -2.25 13.79 8.56
CA ARG A 46 -2.37 13.91 7.10
C ARG A 46 -1.07 13.48 6.46
N VAL A 47 -1.15 12.51 5.56
CA VAL A 47 -0.06 12.20 4.64
C VAL A 47 -0.36 12.89 3.32
N ILE A 48 0.57 13.74 2.89
CA ILE A 48 0.48 14.52 1.65
C ILE A 48 1.37 13.86 0.61
N PHE A 49 0.81 13.47 -0.53
CA PHE A 49 1.58 13.00 -1.68
C PHE A 49 1.71 14.13 -2.71
N ASP A 50 2.93 14.55 -3.00
CA ASP A 50 3.25 15.56 -4.01
C ASP A 50 4.63 15.30 -4.66
N TYR A 51 5.31 16.35 -5.15
CA TYR A 51 6.63 16.25 -5.78
C TYR A 51 7.72 15.66 -4.85
N ARG A 52 7.46 15.57 -3.54
CA ARG A 52 8.34 14.95 -2.54
C ARG A 52 8.12 13.44 -2.39
N GLY A 53 7.16 12.87 -3.13
CA GLY A 53 6.54 11.59 -2.80
C GLY A 53 5.50 11.76 -1.67
N GLY A 54 5.17 10.67 -0.99
CA GLY A 54 4.37 10.69 0.24
C GLY A 54 5.22 10.44 1.49
N ALA A 55 4.61 9.92 2.54
CA ALA A 55 5.26 9.56 3.80
C ALA A 55 4.69 8.25 4.36
N ARG A 56 5.43 7.63 5.28
CA ARG A 56 4.93 6.54 6.14
C ARG A 56 5.08 6.91 7.60
N TRP A 57 4.01 6.75 8.37
CA TRP A 57 4.02 6.80 9.83
C TRP A 57 3.68 5.44 10.41
N ARG A 58 4.13 5.19 11.64
CA ARG A 58 3.87 3.94 12.36
C ARG A 58 3.71 4.15 13.85
N SER A 59 3.11 3.18 14.55
CA SER A 59 3.18 3.09 16.01
C SER A 59 4.62 2.91 16.48
N ARG A 60 4.93 3.41 17.67
CA ARG A 60 6.22 3.17 18.33
C ARG A 60 6.40 1.75 18.85
N HIS A 61 5.29 1.10 19.17
CA HIS A 61 5.27 -0.25 19.74
C HIS A 61 4.77 -1.27 18.72
N ARG A 62 5.31 -2.49 18.81
CA ARG A 62 4.68 -3.68 18.22
C ARG A 62 3.62 -4.24 19.15
N PHE A 63 2.59 -4.85 18.59
CA PHE A 63 1.48 -5.47 19.32
C PHE A 63 1.46 -6.97 19.07
N ARG A 64 1.25 -7.75 20.14
CA ARG A 64 1.03 -9.20 20.07
C ARG A 64 -0.37 -9.50 19.52
N PRO A 65 -0.60 -10.68 18.89
CA PRO A 65 -1.94 -11.12 18.51
C PRO A 65 -2.87 -11.21 19.72
N GLY A 66 -4.16 -10.93 19.50
CA GLY A 66 -5.21 -10.95 20.54
C GLY A 66 -6.03 -9.66 20.64
N GLY A 67 -5.92 -8.76 19.66
CA GLY A 67 -6.57 -7.44 19.70
C GLY A 67 -6.84 -6.89 18.31
N ALA A 68 -7.19 -5.60 18.25
CA ALA A 68 -7.45 -4.91 16.99
C ALA A 68 -6.70 -3.58 16.90
N VAL A 69 -6.32 -3.21 15.68
CA VAL A 69 -5.99 -1.83 15.32
C VAL A 69 -7.11 -1.26 14.48
N GLU A 70 -7.44 0.01 14.69
CA GLU A 70 -8.50 0.68 13.94
C GLU A 70 -8.19 2.16 13.73
N GLY A 71 -8.84 2.75 12.73
CA GLY A 71 -8.75 4.18 12.46
C GLY A 71 -9.82 4.63 11.47
N LYS A 72 -10.16 5.92 11.51
CA LYS A 72 -11.00 6.55 10.50
C LYS A 72 -10.11 7.12 9.40
N ILE A 73 -10.37 6.74 8.16
CA ILE A 73 -9.60 7.15 6.98
C ILE A 73 -10.52 7.94 6.04
N ARG A 74 -10.03 9.07 5.53
CA ARG A 74 -10.57 9.71 4.32
C ARG A 74 -9.50 9.74 3.25
N ALA A 75 -9.79 9.12 2.11
CA ALA A 75 -8.91 9.05 0.96
C ALA A 75 -8.64 10.43 0.34
N PRO A 76 -7.59 10.57 -0.49
CA PRO A 76 -7.41 11.75 -1.31
C PRO A 76 -8.54 11.91 -2.34
N ALA A 77 -8.91 13.16 -2.63
CA ALA A 77 -9.82 13.49 -3.73
C ALA A 77 -9.05 13.62 -5.06
N GLY A 78 -9.80 13.70 -6.17
CA GLY A 78 -9.25 13.84 -7.53
C GLY A 78 -8.96 12.50 -8.22
N ASP A 79 -8.19 12.56 -9.30
CA ASP A 79 -7.63 11.41 -10.02
C ASP A 79 -6.44 10.85 -9.25
N THR A 80 -6.70 9.88 -8.38
CA THR A 80 -5.72 9.19 -7.53
C THR A 80 -5.04 7.99 -8.21
N SER A 81 -5.22 7.81 -9.53
CA SER A 81 -4.63 6.71 -10.29
C SER A 81 -3.13 6.58 -10.03
N GLY A 82 -2.64 5.35 -9.88
CA GLY A 82 -1.25 5.02 -9.54
C GLY A 82 -0.94 5.02 -8.05
N LEU A 83 -1.66 5.79 -7.23
CA LEU A 83 -1.39 5.85 -5.79
C LEU A 83 -1.93 4.62 -5.04
N ASN A 84 -1.15 4.15 -4.06
CA ASN A 84 -1.64 3.32 -2.96
C ASN A 84 -1.68 4.20 -1.70
N TYR A 85 -2.74 4.04 -0.91
CA TYR A 85 -2.83 4.56 0.45
C TYR A 85 -3.38 3.44 1.33
N ASN A 86 -2.87 3.30 2.55
CA ASN A 86 -3.05 2.07 3.33
C ASN A 86 -3.16 2.30 4.84
N LEU A 87 -3.60 1.25 5.53
CA LEU A 87 -3.49 1.02 6.97
C LEU A 87 -3.20 -0.48 7.15
N TYR A 88 -2.07 -0.83 7.74
CA TYR A 88 -1.60 -2.21 7.78
C TYR A 88 -0.80 -2.52 9.04
N LEU A 89 -0.63 -3.80 9.32
CA LEU A 89 0.25 -4.32 10.36
C LEU A 89 1.47 -4.96 9.69
N SER A 90 2.68 -4.74 10.21
CA SER A 90 3.87 -5.54 9.83
C SER A 90 4.79 -5.79 11.02
N SER A 91 5.41 -6.97 11.09
CA SER A 91 6.37 -7.32 12.14
C SER A 91 7.67 -6.53 12.05
N LEU A 92 8.11 -6.27 10.81
CA LEU A 92 9.19 -5.35 10.47
C LEU A 92 9.10 -5.05 8.97
N GLU A 93 8.52 -3.91 8.64
CA GLU A 93 8.33 -3.41 7.28
C GLU A 93 9.60 -3.52 6.41
N GLY A 94 9.49 -4.28 5.32
CA GLY A 94 10.57 -4.54 4.36
C GLY A 94 11.48 -5.72 4.72
N SER A 95 11.24 -6.42 5.83
CA SER A 95 11.97 -7.67 6.12
C SER A 95 11.53 -8.79 5.19
N ALA A 96 12.49 -9.59 4.72
CA ALA A 96 12.23 -10.74 3.83
C ALA A 96 11.41 -11.86 4.50
N ASP A 97 11.27 -11.83 5.83
CA ASP A 97 10.49 -12.77 6.63
C ASP A 97 9.30 -12.12 7.35
N GLN A 98 8.85 -10.92 6.95
CA GLN A 98 7.80 -10.22 7.71
C GLN A 98 6.46 -10.97 7.76
N ASP A 99 5.82 -10.95 8.92
CA ASP A 99 4.36 -11.15 9.00
C ASP A 99 3.71 -9.79 8.71
N GLU A 100 2.61 -9.77 7.95
CA GLU A 100 1.95 -8.54 7.49
C GLU A 100 0.44 -8.76 7.32
N ILE A 101 -0.39 -7.74 7.56
CA ILE A 101 -1.86 -7.79 7.39
C ILE A 101 -2.38 -6.44 6.91
N ASP A 102 -3.11 -6.42 5.79
CA ASP A 102 -3.24 -5.21 4.97
C ASP A 102 -4.68 -4.74 4.74
N ILE A 103 -4.87 -3.41 4.76
CA ILE A 103 -5.96 -2.71 4.07
C ILE A 103 -5.34 -1.69 3.13
N GLU A 104 -5.57 -1.87 1.83
CA GLU A 104 -4.92 -1.12 0.76
C GLU A 104 -5.96 -0.55 -0.19
N PHE A 105 -5.92 0.76 -0.41
CA PHE A 105 -6.84 1.43 -1.33
C PHE A 105 -6.19 1.51 -2.71
N LEU A 106 -6.96 1.14 -3.73
CA LEU A 106 -6.48 1.08 -5.11
C LEU A 106 -6.77 2.43 -5.79
N GLY A 107 -5.74 3.23 -6.08
CA GLY A 107 -5.90 4.61 -6.53
C GLY A 107 -6.79 4.83 -7.76
N HIS A 108 -6.96 3.83 -8.62
CA HIS A 108 -7.85 3.88 -9.79
C HIS A 108 -9.33 3.60 -9.47
N ASP A 109 -9.65 2.98 -8.33
CA ASP A 109 -11.02 2.71 -7.87
C ASP A 109 -11.19 3.14 -6.41
N LYS A 110 -11.63 4.39 -6.21
CA LYS A 110 -11.92 4.98 -4.89
C LYS A 110 -13.07 4.28 -4.15
N ARG A 111 -13.72 3.28 -4.76
CA ARG A 111 -14.75 2.42 -4.18
C ARG A 111 -14.24 0.99 -3.95
N ALA A 112 -12.93 0.75 -3.98
CA ALA A 112 -12.35 -0.56 -3.68
C ALA A 112 -11.25 -0.49 -2.60
N VAL A 113 -11.16 -1.56 -1.82
CA VAL A 113 -9.97 -1.88 -1.00
C VAL A 113 -9.53 -3.31 -1.27
N GLN A 114 -8.23 -3.51 -1.38
CA GLN A 114 -7.60 -4.82 -1.28
C GLN A 114 -7.30 -5.14 0.20
N THR A 115 -7.36 -6.43 0.51
CA THR A 115 -6.90 -7.01 1.78
C THR A 115 -5.92 -8.11 1.47
N ASN A 116 -4.86 -8.24 2.25
CA ASN A 116 -3.87 -9.30 2.14
C ASN A 116 -3.36 -9.68 3.53
N TYR A 117 -2.65 -10.81 3.61
CA TYR A 117 -1.79 -11.09 4.75
C TYR A 117 -0.61 -11.94 4.32
N HIS A 118 0.56 -11.68 4.92
CA HIS A 118 1.81 -12.39 4.72
C HIS A 118 2.19 -13.14 6.00
N VAL A 119 2.90 -14.26 5.82
CA VAL A 119 3.48 -15.04 6.92
C VAL A 119 4.88 -15.45 6.50
N ASP A 120 5.88 -15.13 7.32
CA ASP A 120 7.30 -15.34 6.99
C ASP A 120 7.66 -14.81 5.58
N GLY A 121 7.17 -13.61 5.24
CA GLY A 121 7.36 -12.94 3.94
C GLY A 121 6.52 -13.48 2.78
N ALA A 122 5.81 -14.60 2.95
CA ALA A 122 4.99 -15.20 1.90
C ALA A 122 3.56 -14.65 1.91
N GLY A 123 3.23 -13.76 0.96
CA GLY A 123 1.88 -13.23 0.69
C GLY A 123 1.07 -14.08 -0.28
N GLY A 124 0.42 -13.47 -1.28
CA GLY A 124 -0.36 -14.16 -2.33
C GLY A 124 -1.78 -14.52 -1.90
N ARG A 125 -2.39 -13.72 -1.01
CA ARG A 125 -3.72 -13.97 -0.41
C ARG A 125 -4.65 -12.76 -0.60
N GLU A 126 -4.49 -12.07 -1.72
CA GLU A 126 -5.16 -10.82 -2.05
C GLU A 126 -6.67 -11.05 -2.28
N GLN A 127 -7.50 -10.19 -1.68
CA GLN A 127 -8.93 -10.12 -1.99
C GLN A 127 -9.36 -8.65 -2.09
N VAL A 128 -10.01 -8.29 -3.20
CA VAL A 128 -10.54 -6.95 -3.46
C VAL A 128 -12.02 -6.87 -3.12
N HIS A 129 -12.39 -5.88 -2.31
CA HIS A 129 -13.72 -5.65 -1.77
C HIS A 129 -14.29 -4.33 -2.24
N GLN A 130 -15.55 -4.33 -2.67
CA GLN A 130 -16.25 -3.15 -3.17
C GLN A 130 -17.00 -2.42 -2.04
N LEU A 131 -16.71 -1.13 -1.90
CA LEU A 131 -17.28 -0.21 -0.92
C LEU A 131 -18.63 0.34 -1.39
N ARG A 132 -19.53 0.55 -0.43
CA ARG A 132 -20.86 1.13 -0.67
C ARG A 132 -20.80 2.65 -0.91
N PHE A 133 -19.66 3.27 -0.63
CA PHE A 133 -19.36 4.71 -0.70
C PHE A 133 -18.12 4.98 -1.56
N ASP A 134 -17.83 6.25 -1.82
CA ASP A 134 -16.54 6.70 -2.35
C ASP A 134 -15.65 7.12 -1.17
N SER A 135 -14.48 6.49 -1.03
CA SER A 135 -13.61 6.66 0.15
C SER A 135 -13.04 8.07 0.33
N ALA A 136 -13.19 8.96 -0.66
CA ALA A 136 -12.76 10.35 -0.58
C ALA A 136 -13.83 11.31 -0.04
N ASP A 137 -15.12 10.89 -0.01
CA ASP A 137 -16.24 11.78 0.31
C ASP A 137 -16.28 12.16 1.81
N ASP A 138 -16.06 11.19 2.71
CA ASP A 138 -15.99 11.39 4.17
C ASP A 138 -15.07 10.37 4.84
N PHE A 139 -14.87 10.50 6.15
CA PHE A 139 -14.14 9.55 6.98
C PHE A 139 -14.96 8.29 7.25
N HIS A 140 -14.44 7.14 6.81
CA HIS A 140 -14.97 5.81 7.12
C HIS A 140 -14.08 5.07 8.10
N HIS A 141 -14.66 4.16 8.91
CA HIS A 141 -13.92 3.38 9.90
C HIS A 141 -13.34 2.11 9.28
N TYR A 142 -12.06 1.86 9.52
CA TYR A 142 -11.34 0.68 9.05
C TYR A 142 -10.65 0.01 10.23
N ALA A 143 -10.76 -1.31 10.35
CA ALA A 143 -10.13 -2.06 11.42
C ALA A 143 -9.59 -3.42 10.95
N ILE A 144 -8.48 -3.82 11.56
CA ILE A 144 -7.87 -5.14 11.46
C ILE A 144 -7.87 -5.73 12.86
N ALA A 145 -8.67 -6.77 13.09
CA ALA A 145 -8.61 -7.59 14.30
C ALA A 145 -7.84 -8.88 13.99
N TRP A 146 -6.89 -9.25 14.84
CA TRP A 146 -6.04 -10.42 14.61
C TRP A 146 -5.64 -11.08 15.93
N ASP A 147 -5.83 -12.39 15.98
CA ASP A 147 -5.45 -13.24 17.09
C ASP A 147 -4.86 -14.59 16.62
N GLY A 148 -4.71 -15.54 17.55
CA GLY A 148 -4.17 -16.87 17.26
C GLY A 148 -5.08 -17.79 16.44
N GLU A 149 -6.32 -17.39 16.17
CA GLU A 149 -7.40 -18.19 15.58
C GLU A 149 -8.05 -17.53 14.35
N ALA A 150 -8.08 -16.20 14.25
CA ALA A 150 -8.68 -15.49 13.11
C ALA A 150 -8.05 -14.12 12.80
N ILE A 151 -8.22 -13.69 11.54
CA ILE A 151 -8.02 -12.31 11.09
C ILE A 151 -9.36 -11.80 10.55
N GLU A 152 -9.78 -10.61 10.97
CA GLU A 152 -10.96 -9.92 10.44
C GLU A 152 -10.61 -8.52 9.96
N TRP A 153 -11.03 -8.22 8.73
CA TRP A 153 -11.01 -6.88 8.16
C TRP A 153 -12.41 -6.31 8.21
N ARG A 154 -12.54 -5.10 8.75
CA ARG A 154 -13.83 -4.44 8.99
C ARG A 154 -13.85 -3.05 8.36
N VAL A 155 -15.02 -2.68 7.82
CA VAL A 155 -15.32 -1.35 7.29
C VAL A 155 -16.66 -0.89 7.87
N ASP A 156 -16.67 0.27 8.52
CA ASP A 156 -17.83 0.82 9.25
C ASP A 156 -18.49 -0.19 10.21
N GLY A 157 -17.67 -1.06 10.80
CA GLY A 157 -18.07 -2.16 11.70
C GLY A 157 -18.53 -3.45 11.01
N GLU A 158 -18.88 -3.42 9.71
CA GLU A 158 -19.18 -4.63 8.91
C GLU A 158 -17.89 -5.42 8.64
N VAL A 159 -17.89 -6.74 8.89
CA VAL A 159 -16.78 -7.63 8.50
C VAL A 159 -16.83 -7.83 6.98
N ILE A 160 -15.83 -7.33 6.27
CA ILE A 160 -15.69 -7.51 4.81
C ILE A 160 -14.94 -8.80 4.45
N ARG A 161 -14.02 -9.23 5.33
CA ARG A 161 -13.27 -10.49 5.20
C ARG A 161 -13.01 -11.06 6.59
N ARG A 162 -13.11 -12.38 6.70
CA ARG A 162 -12.65 -13.16 7.85
C ARG A 162 -11.87 -14.37 7.34
N GLU A 163 -10.65 -14.54 7.80
CA GLU A 163 -9.85 -15.75 7.60
C GLU A 163 -9.73 -16.45 8.95
N GLU A 164 -9.90 -17.78 8.96
CA GLU A 164 -9.80 -18.60 10.16
C GLU A 164 -8.59 -19.51 10.04
N ARG A 165 -7.79 -19.59 11.10
CA ARG A 165 -6.60 -20.41 11.14
C ARG A 165 -6.96 -21.88 10.99
N ARG A 166 -6.22 -22.57 10.14
CA ARG A 166 -6.34 -24.02 9.95
C ARG A 166 -5.08 -24.73 10.41
N GLU A 167 -5.26 -25.93 10.95
CA GLU A 167 -4.15 -26.76 11.40
C GLU A 167 -3.17 -27.06 10.25
N GLY A 168 -1.91 -26.66 10.41
CA GLY A 168 -0.85 -26.87 9.41
C GLY A 168 -0.74 -25.77 8.33
N GLU A 169 -1.63 -24.78 8.28
CA GLU A 169 -1.45 -23.59 7.43
C GLU A 169 -0.59 -22.53 8.16
N PRO A 170 0.31 -21.80 7.45
CA PRO A 170 1.04 -20.68 8.04
C PRO A 170 0.10 -19.61 8.59
N TRP A 171 0.45 -19.02 9.72
CA TRP A 171 -0.34 -18.01 10.41
C TRP A 171 0.56 -16.90 10.95
N PRO A 172 0.20 -15.60 10.81
CA PRO A 172 1.01 -14.53 11.36
C PRO A 172 0.97 -14.61 12.89
N THR A 173 2.15 -14.54 13.51
CA THR A 173 2.35 -14.70 14.97
C THR A 173 3.38 -13.74 15.56
N LYS A 174 4.25 -13.14 14.72
CA LYS A 174 5.25 -12.15 15.15
C LYS A 174 4.55 -10.86 15.59
N PRO A 175 4.96 -10.20 16.69
CA PRO A 175 4.37 -8.92 17.08
C PRO A 175 4.55 -7.85 15.98
N MET A 176 3.51 -7.05 15.71
CA MET A 176 3.49 -6.12 14.57
C MET A 176 3.26 -4.67 14.97
N TYR A 177 3.97 -3.74 14.33
CA TYR A 177 3.64 -2.31 14.39
C TYR A 177 2.39 -2.04 13.54
N LEU A 178 1.63 -1.02 13.91
CA LEU A 178 0.70 -0.36 13.00
C LEU A 178 1.47 0.56 12.06
N TYR A 179 1.24 0.46 10.76
CA TYR A 179 1.77 1.34 9.73
C TYR A 179 0.63 1.97 8.92
N ALA A 180 0.89 3.15 8.36
CA ALA A 180 0.11 3.71 7.27
C ALA A 180 0.96 4.67 6.42
N SER A 181 0.71 4.64 5.11
CA SER A 181 1.50 5.38 4.13
C SER A 181 0.67 5.80 2.91
N VAL A 182 1.26 6.67 2.09
CA VAL A 182 0.78 6.99 0.74
C VAL A 182 1.98 6.97 -0.19
N TRP A 183 1.91 6.24 -1.30
CA TRP A 183 3.03 6.06 -2.22
C TRP A 183 2.57 5.82 -3.67
N ASP A 184 3.48 6.00 -4.63
CA ASP A 184 3.24 5.72 -6.05
C ASP A 184 3.54 4.25 -6.37
N ALA A 185 2.46 3.49 -6.53
CA ALA A 185 2.47 2.07 -6.85
C ALA A 185 2.33 1.79 -8.37
N SER A 186 2.45 2.80 -9.24
CA SER A 186 2.28 2.66 -10.70
C SER A 186 3.24 1.66 -11.37
N HIS A 187 4.33 1.31 -10.68
CA HIS A 187 5.30 0.31 -11.13
C HIS A 187 4.87 -1.13 -10.79
N VAL A 188 3.98 -1.32 -9.82
CA VAL A 188 3.45 -2.62 -9.41
C VAL A 188 2.49 -3.15 -10.48
N ASP A 189 2.73 -4.37 -10.92
CA ASP A 189 1.99 -5.05 -11.99
C ASP A 189 1.77 -4.17 -13.25
N GLU A 190 2.79 -3.37 -13.61
CA GLU A 190 2.77 -2.43 -14.75
C GLU A 190 1.67 -1.36 -14.67
N GLY A 191 1.16 -1.09 -13.47
CA GLY A 191 0.06 -0.17 -13.18
C GLY A 191 -1.32 -0.80 -13.26
N ARG A 192 -1.44 -2.14 -13.39
CA ARG A 192 -2.74 -2.83 -13.32
C ARG A 192 -3.36 -2.81 -11.93
N TRP A 193 -2.54 -2.70 -10.89
CA TRP A 193 -3.00 -2.76 -9.50
C TRP A 193 -3.62 -1.46 -8.98
N THR A 194 -2.94 -0.32 -9.15
CA THR A 194 -3.43 1.00 -8.69
C THR A 194 -3.75 1.98 -9.81
N GLY A 195 -3.51 1.62 -11.08
CA GLY A 195 -3.51 2.54 -12.21
C GLY A 195 -2.11 3.08 -12.49
N LYS A 196 -2.02 4.20 -13.22
CA LYS A 196 -0.77 4.94 -13.45
C LYS A 196 -0.89 6.37 -12.95
N TYR A 197 0.18 6.84 -12.32
CA TYR A 197 0.26 8.15 -11.72
C TYR A 197 0.50 9.24 -12.75
N GLU A 198 -0.47 10.14 -12.85
CA GLU A 198 -0.47 11.26 -13.81
C GLU A 198 -0.27 12.62 -13.10
N GLY A 199 -0.33 12.66 -11.76
CA GLY A 199 -0.08 13.85 -10.94
C GLY A 199 -1.00 15.05 -11.17
N ARG A 200 -2.18 14.83 -11.78
CA ARG A 200 -3.07 15.90 -12.28
C ARG A 200 -3.65 16.79 -11.18
N ASP A 201 -3.98 16.19 -10.03
CA ASP A 201 -4.68 16.84 -8.92
C ASP A 201 -3.81 16.98 -7.66
N ALA A 202 -2.48 16.86 -7.78
CA ALA A 202 -1.54 17.03 -6.67
C ALA A 202 -1.65 18.46 -6.06
N PRO A 203 -1.53 18.63 -4.73
CA PRO A 203 -1.19 17.61 -3.73
C PRO A 203 -2.37 16.75 -3.29
N TYR A 204 -2.14 15.44 -3.21
CA TYR A 204 -3.10 14.47 -2.71
C TYR A 204 -2.98 14.35 -1.19
N VAL A 205 -4.10 14.27 -0.46
CA VAL A 205 -4.10 14.28 1.01
C VAL A 205 -4.92 13.12 1.55
N CYS A 206 -4.26 12.07 2.05
CA CYS A 206 -4.91 11.03 2.85
C CYS A 206 -4.96 11.47 4.31
N SER A 207 -6.11 11.35 4.96
CA SER A 207 -6.33 11.79 6.33
C SER A 207 -6.70 10.62 7.24
N TYR A 208 -6.00 10.48 8.35
CA TYR A 208 -6.22 9.48 9.38
C TYR A 208 -6.62 10.19 10.69
N ARG A 209 -7.63 9.68 11.39
CA ARG A 209 -8.00 10.13 12.74
C ARG A 209 -8.60 8.99 13.55
N GLY A 210 -8.73 9.18 14.86
CA GLY A 210 -9.40 8.17 15.70
C GLY A 210 -8.67 6.85 15.68
N VAL A 211 -7.34 6.89 15.53
CA VAL A 211 -6.49 5.72 15.50
C VAL A 211 -6.46 5.11 16.89
N ARG A 212 -6.72 3.81 17.00
CA ARG A 212 -6.71 3.08 18.26
C ARG A 212 -5.91 1.79 18.11
N VAL A 213 -5.19 1.43 19.17
CA VAL A 213 -4.25 0.30 19.21
C VAL A 213 -4.40 -0.48 20.53
N PRO A 214 -4.07 -1.78 20.56
CA PRO A 214 -4.28 -2.61 21.75
C PRO A 214 -3.06 -2.48 22.69
N MET A 215 -2.95 -1.35 23.40
CA MET A 215 -1.79 -1.04 24.26
C MET A 215 -1.51 -2.10 25.34
N ALA A 216 -2.53 -2.84 25.80
CA ALA A 216 -2.33 -3.97 26.72
C ALA A 216 -1.50 -5.13 26.12
N LEU A 217 -1.35 -5.18 24.79
CA LEU A 217 -0.61 -6.20 24.04
C LEU A 217 0.74 -5.69 23.50
N SER A 218 1.17 -4.48 23.86
CA SER A 218 2.43 -3.90 23.38
C SER A 218 3.66 -4.72 23.84
N VAL A 219 4.67 -4.81 22.99
CA VAL A 219 5.99 -5.37 23.32
C VAL A 219 6.82 -4.33 24.07
N ALA A 220 7.67 -4.77 25.01
CA ALA A 220 8.53 -3.87 25.77
C ALA A 220 9.78 -3.48 24.97
N GLN A 221 10.25 -2.24 25.09
CA GLN A 221 11.35 -1.69 24.29
C GLN A 221 12.68 -2.47 24.39
N ASP A 222 12.90 -3.20 25.49
CA ASP A 222 14.08 -4.07 25.66
C ASP A 222 13.96 -5.37 24.85
N GLU A 223 12.74 -5.92 24.72
CA GLU A 223 12.44 -7.07 23.84
C GLU A 223 12.51 -6.65 22.37
N GLU A 224 12.07 -5.42 22.04
CA GLU A 224 12.16 -4.84 20.69
C GLU A 224 13.61 -4.67 20.22
N GLN A 225 14.49 -4.15 21.09
CA GLN A 225 15.91 -3.97 20.73
C GLN A 225 16.65 -5.29 20.52
N GLN A 226 16.34 -6.33 21.29
CA GLN A 226 16.98 -7.65 21.14
C GLN A 226 16.55 -8.32 19.83
N GLU A 227 15.25 -8.36 19.53
CA GLU A 227 14.75 -8.95 18.27
C GLU A 227 15.25 -8.18 17.04
N CYS A 228 15.31 -6.84 17.09
CA CYS A 228 15.90 -6.06 16.00
C CYS A 228 17.41 -6.32 15.84
N GLN A 229 18.16 -6.60 16.91
CA GLN A 229 19.57 -6.96 16.81
C GLN A 229 19.75 -8.35 16.19
N ASP A 230 18.94 -9.32 16.58
CA ASP A 230 19.00 -10.68 16.05
C ASP A 230 18.57 -10.74 14.57
N ALA A 231 17.57 -9.95 14.17
CA ALA A 231 17.17 -9.80 12.75
C ALA A 231 18.29 -9.17 11.89
N ASN A 232 18.91 -8.08 12.37
CA ASN A 232 20.05 -7.46 11.67
C ASN A 232 21.29 -8.37 11.61
N ALA A 233 21.47 -9.27 12.58
CA ALA A 233 22.54 -10.28 12.55
C ALA A 233 22.28 -11.43 11.56
N ALA A 234 21.03 -11.62 11.13
CA ALA A 234 20.62 -12.66 10.18
C ALA A 234 20.64 -12.20 8.70
N GLY A 235 20.70 -10.90 8.43
CA GLY A 235 20.60 -10.31 7.09
C GLY A 235 21.79 -9.43 6.71
N ASP A 236 22.87 -10.03 6.20
CA ASP A 236 23.94 -9.30 5.49
C ASP A 236 23.53 -9.10 4.03
N ALA A 237 22.69 -8.08 3.79
CA ALA A 237 22.36 -7.61 2.45
C ALA A 237 23.45 -6.65 1.96
N PRO A 238 23.96 -6.79 0.72
CA PRO A 238 25.01 -5.91 0.23
C PRO A 238 24.51 -4.48 0.10
N ASP A 239 25.31 -3.56 0.64
CA ASP A 239 25.17 -2.11 0.57
C ASP A 239 24.86 -1.63 -0.86
N ALA A 240 23.99 -0.62 -0.97
CA ALA A 240 23.60 0.01 -2.23
C ALA A 240 24.71 0.96 -2.73
N GLY A 241 25.89 0.40 -2.99
CA GLY A 241 27.02 1.12 -3.54
C GLY A 241 26.86 1.42 -5.03
N ASP A 242 27.11 2.68 -5.40
CA ASP A 242 27.18 3.16 -6.78
C ASP A 242 28.03 2.24 -7.67
N VAL A 243 27.41 1.59 -8.65
CA VAL A 243 28.13 0.93 -9.76
C VAL A 243 28.22 1.88 -10.94
N LEU A 244 29.16 2.82 -10.84
CA LEU A 244 29.69 3.53 -12.00
C LEU A 244 30.53 2.54 -12.82
N VAL A 245 30.06 2.17 -14.01
CA VAL A 245 30.91 1.54 -15.04
C VAL A 245 31.31 2.61 -16.05
N GLU A 246 32.40 3.31 -15.76
CA GLU A 246 33.19 3.93 -16.82
C GLU A 246 33.99 2.85 -17.56
N GLY A 247 34.30 3.12 -18.83
CA GLY A 247 34.70 2.08 -19.78
C GLY A 247 36.07 1.44 -19.52
N ASP A 248 36.24 0.24 -20.07
CA ASP A 248 37.55 -0.33 -20.38
C ASP A 248 37.65 -0.62 -21.88
N GLU A 249 38.83 -0.45 -22.45
CA GLU A 249 39.06 -0.32 -23.88
C GLU A 249 39.05 -1.68 -24.61
N ILE A 250 38.41 -1.76 -25.78
CA ILE A 250 38.64 -2.85 -26.73
C ILE A 250 39.34 -2.30 -27.97
N GLN A 251 40.49 -2.89 -28.29
CA GLN A 251 41.44 -2.43 -29.29
C GLN A 251 40.99 -2.73 -30.72
N ASP A 252 41.41 -1.88 -31.66
CA ASP A 252 41.10 -1.96 -33.09
C ASP A 252 41.60 -3.25 -33.76
N ALA A 253 40.79 -3.76 -34.70
CA ALA A 253 41.25 -4.59 -35.81
C ALA A 253 40.45 -4.22 -37.07
N GLU A 254 41.09 -3.51 -38.01
CA GLU A 254 40.43 -3.00 -39.21
C GLU A 254 40.23 -4.03 -40.34
N ALA A 255 39.13 -3.77 -41.09
CA ALA A 255 38.98 -3.88 -42.54
C ALA A 255 39.07 -5.25 -43.26
N GLY A 256 37.97 -5.56 -43.95
CA GLY A 256 37.88 -6.51 -45.06
C GLY A 256 36.68 -6.17 -45.94
N ASP A 257 36.86 -5.24 -46.89
CA ASP A 257 35.84 -4.75 -47.82
C ASP A 257 35.48 -5.79 -48.90
N ALA A 258 34.18 -5.97 -49.17
CA ALA A 258 33.67 -6.63 -50.38
C ALA A 258 32.19 -6.28 -50.66
N LEU A 259 32.00 -5.42 -51.67
CA LEU A 259 30.88 -5.39 -52.64
C LEU A 259 30.52 -6.83 -53.12
N VAL A 260 29.37 -7.23 -53.68
CA VAL A 260 28.20 -6.64 -54.39
C VAL A 260 27.00 -7.62 -54.10
N GLU A 261 25.74 -7.50 -54.54
CA GLU A 261 25.04 -6.73 -55.60
C GLU A 261 23.54 -6.56 -55.17
N GLU A 262 22.75 -5.68 -55.80
CA GLU A 262 21.28 -5.61 -55.62
C GLU A 262 20.56 -6.46 -56.68
N GLU A 263 19.41 -7.06 -56.36
CA GLU A 263 18.40 -7.44 -57.37
C GLU A 263 17.00 -7.00 -56.93
N GLU A 264 16.45 -6.00 -57.64
CA GLU A 264 15.02 -5.68 -57.62
C GLU A 264 14.22 -6.72 -58.43
N SER A 265 12.96 -6.98 -58.03
CA SER A 265 11.95 -7.37 -59.01
C SER A 265 10.51 -7.08 -58.54
N GLN A 266 9.90 -5.99 -59.04
CA GLN A 266 8.50 -6.01 -59.51
C GLN A 266 8.15 -4.76 -60.34
N GLN A 267 8.10 -4.95 -61.66
CA GLN A 267 7.27 -4.20 -62.61
C GLN A 267 6.19 -5.19 -63.13
N ASP A 268 5.01 -4.80 -63.61
CA ASP A 268 4.51 -3.46 -63.90
C ASP A 268 2.97 -3.40 -63.77
N ALA A 269 2.43 -2.20 -63.96
CA ALA A 269 1.02 -1.80 -63.90
C ALA A 269 -0.01 -2.68 -64.66
N ASP A 270 -1.27 -2.57 -64.24
CA ASP A 270 -2.34 -2.28 -65.19
C ASP A 270 -3.38 -1.32 -64.57
N ALA A 271 -3.82 -0.33 -65.34
CA ALA A 271 -4.74 0.71 -64.90
C ALA A 271 -5.91 0.84 -65.86
N ALA A 272 -7.13 0.95 -65.32
CA ALA A 272 -8.33 1.30 -66.07
C ALA A 272 -9.15 2.32 -65.28
N ASP A 273 -9.78 3.24 -66.01
CA ASP A 273 -10.15 4.58 -65.55
C ASP A 273 -11.68 4.80 -65.56
N ASP A 274 -12.11 5.88 -64.89
CA ASP A 274 -13.35 6.65 -65.14
C ASP A 274 -14.73 6.04 -64.68
N PRO A 275 -15.83 6.84 -64.55
CA PRO A 275 -16.06 7.63 -63.31
C PRO A 275 -17.53 7.66 -62.81
N ASP A 276 -17.77 8.60 -61.87
CA ASP A 276 -19.03 9.32 -61.60
C ASP A 276 -20.24 8.61 -60.94
N THR A 277 -20.55 8.99 -59.71
CA THR A 277 -21.49 10.13 -59.49
C THR A 277 -21.60 10.52 -58.01
N ASP A 278 -21.40 11.80 -57.74
CA ASP A 278 -21.82 12.46 -56.49
C ASP A 278 -23.34 12.71 -56.52
N THR A 279 -24.04 12.60 -55.39
CA THR A 279 -25.41 13.14 -55.28
C THR A 279 -25.73 13.61 -53.87
N VAL A 280 -25.92 14.93 -53.77
CA VAL A 280 -26.16 15.68 -52.55
C VAL A 280 -27.58 15.45 -52.02
N ALA A 281 -27.75 15.46 -50.69
CA ALA A 281 -29.05 15.38 -50.03
C ALA A 281 -29.90 16.65 -50.21
N ALA A 282 -31.21 16.49 -50.43
CA ALA A 282 -32.27 17.37 -49.91
C ALA A 282 -33.69 16.82 -50.21
N ALA A 283 -34.47 16.53 -49.17
CA ALA A 283 -35.93 16.56 -49.22
C ALA A 283 -36.47 16.87 -47.80
N VAL A 284 -37.34 17.88 -47.72
CA VAL A 284 -37.94 18.42 -46.48
C VAL A 284 -39.43 18.58 -46.76
N GLU A 285 -40.28 18.12 -45.84
CA GLU A 285 -41.76 18.27 -45.82
C GLU A 285 -42.47 17.55 -47.01
N ASP A 286 -43.67 16.96 -46.87
CA ASP A 286 -44.75 17.07 -45.87
C ASP A 286 -45.40 15.67 -45.66
#